data_AF-A0A4P2VE62-F1
#
_entry.id   AF-A0A4P2VE62-F1
#
_cell.length_a   1.000
_cell.length_b   1.000
_cell.length_c   1.000
_cell.angle_alpha   90.00
_cell.angle_beta   90.00
_cell.angle_gamma   90.00
#
_symmetry.space_group_name_H-M   'P 1'
#
loop_
_entity.id
_entity.type
_entity.pdbx_description
1 polymer ?
#
loop_
_entity_poly.entity_id
_entity_poly.type
_entity_poly.pdbx_seq_one_letter_code
_entity_poly.pdbx_strand_id
1 'polypeptide(L)'
;MILVITEKSRIAQILCASLAHGSCRSRPLHGVQVREFTERGEPIVVVPLEGHITEMDVKDGYSDWRSVDPIVLVQDPTAIQKYYKSMKHVSALRELAPRARLVVVATDADEEGCAIGADALKVVQKYNPGIQVKRLWLSTTEPGDVRDAWSRLIEPKYTWAHAVEARRRIDAMIGFSATRELTLLAEDAMRSRLRGVLSVGRVQTALLTLLYRREREIQSFIPKPYWSIYADATVNGEPLRLSYEGNPLWSQEEAAGIVRGLDGVTRGKVSGVESRERSVPPPPPLNTTRMLRLLSSQLHVAPSRAMAMAEELYLEAAITYPRTDTDRFTTFNHRRVMEILAGERSQLSAFAREILERNPSVHLTRNGSRNAGDHEPIAPVGLPKSSDEGLRKAWELIARRYLALFYPPAVVSESVMHVDVGGRPFKAEGGSLLNPGFLKVYGSVERFQDNPLPKAAEGDEVEISKIYYRKSLTKPPPRYTEAELVTLMEENGIGTKSSRPEIISILKERKYISVSGGRVYVTELGSKLAGLLEEVWGDFATPTFTKYVEDLMERVKSGTSSWEGALEEVRTRYMELFTKLRENKGRIITTGGADEGSGDAS
;
A
#
# COMPACT_ATOMS: atom_id res chain seq x y z
N MET A 1 34.76 20.67 -11.57
CA MET A 1 33.50 20.84 -10.81
C MET A 1 32.99 19.49 -10.31
N ILE A 2 32.10 19.47 -9.31
CA ILE A 2 31.28 18.30 -8.95
C ILE A 2 29.94 18.42 -9.68
N LEU A 3 29.55 17.37 -10.40
CA LEU A 3 28.24 17.27 -11.04
C LEU A 3 27.30 16.51 -10.10
N VAL A 4 26.15 17.09 -9.78
CA VAL A 4 25.11 16.45 -8.96
C VAL A 4 23.88 16.20 -9.81
N ILE A 5 23.30 15.01 -9.72
CA ILE A 5 22.10 14.64 -10.48
C ILE A 5 20.97 14.36 -9.49
N THR A 6 19.88 15.12 -9.54
CA THR A 6 18.71 14.92 -8.68
C THR A 6 17.51 14.44 -9.48
N GLU A 7 16.55 13.78 -8.84
CA GLU A 7 15.35 13.29 -9.55
C GLU A 7 14.35 14.40 -9.90
N LYS A 8 14.30 15.43 -9.04
CA LYS A 8 13.36 16.55 -9.11
C LYS A 8 14.08 17.88 -8.81
N SER A 9 13.53 18.97 -9.33
CA SER A 9 14.03 20.34 -9.08
C SER A 9 14.00 20.74 -7.59
N ARG A 10 13.03 20.22 -6.83
CA ARG A 10 12.90 20.53 -5.40
C ARG A 10 14.06 19.98 -4.57
N ILE A 11 14.57 18.80 -4.89
CA ILE A 11 15.78 18.27 -4.24
C ILE A 11 16.99 19.14 -4.56
N ALA A 12 17.14 19.61 -5.82
CA ALA A 12 18.22 20.53 -6.17
C ALA A 12 18.15 21.85 -5.37
N GLN A 13 16.95 22.35 -5.06
CA GLN A 13 16.75 23.50 -4.18
C GLN A 13 17.18 23.21 -2.75
N ILE A 14 16.81 22.05 -2.21
CA ILE A 14 17.19 21.61 -0.86
C ILE A 14 18.71 21.50 -0.74
N LEU A 15 19.39 20.92 -1.73
CA LEU A 15 20.85 20.84 -1.76
C LEU A 15 21.48 22.23 -1.78
N CYS A 16 20.99 23.14 -2.62
CA CYS A 16 21.44 24.53 -2.60
C CYS A 16 21.26 25.18 -1.22
N ALA A 17 20.08 25.05 -0.62
CA ALA A 17 19.79 25.67 0.68
C ALA A 17 20.61 25.07 1.83
N SER A 18 21.01 23.79 1.72
CA SER A 18 21.69 23.07 2.78
C SER A 18 23.22 23.14 2.68
N LEU A 19 23.76 23.25 1.46
CA LEU A 19 25.17 23.13 1.14
C LEU A 19 25.80 24.40 0.54
N ALA A 20 25.04 25.38 0.05
CA ALA A 20 25.68 26.55 -0.55
C ALA A 20 26.32 27.47 0.50
N HIS A 21 27.61 27.77 0.34
CA HIS A 21 28.24 28.90 1.03
C HIS A 21 28.14 30.13 0.14
N GLY A 22 27.14 30.98 0.40
CA GLY A 22 26.85 32.18 -0.39
C GLY A 22 25.66 32.00 -1.33
N SER A 23 25.74 32.53 -2.56
CA SER A 23 24.61 32.51 -3.51
C SER A 23 24.53 31.21 -4.31
N CYS A 24 23.36 30.57 -4.36
CA CYS A 24 23.02 29.57 -5.37
C CYS A 24 22.38 30.25 -6.59
N ARG A 25 22.97 30.08 -7.76
CA ARG A 25 22.47 30.64 -9.03
C ARG A 25 21.71 29.57 -9.80
N SER A 26 20.67 29.97 -10.53
CA SER A 26 19.97 29.10 -11.48
C SER A 26 20.23 29.61 -12.88
N ARG A 27 20.49 28.72 -13.84
CA ARG A 27 20.60 29.08 -15.25
C ARG A 27 20.00 27.99 -16.14
N PRO A 28 19.43 28.35 -17.30
CA PRO A 28 19.03 27.36 -18.29
C PRO A 28 20.24 26.72 -18.95
N LEU A 29 20.15 25.41 -19.22
CA LEU A 29 21.11 24.64 -20.02
C LEU A 29 20.34 23.59 -20.82
N HIS A 30 20.31 23.73 -22.15
CA HIS A 30 19.50 22.88 -23.05
C HIS A 30 18.01 22.78 -22.64
N GLY A 31 17.46 23.82 -21.98
CA GLY A 31 16.09 23.83 -21.46
C GLY A 31 15.92 23.22 -20.05
N VAL A 32 16.99 22.74 -19.42
CA VAL A 32 17.01 22.30 -18.02
C VAL A 32 17.46 23.46 -17.13
N GLN A 33 16.76 23.72 -16.02
CA GLN A 33 17.17 24.73 -15.04
C GLN A 33 18.22 24.13 -14.10
N VAL A 34 19.49 24.30 -14.45
CA VAL A 34 20.61 23.82 -13.61
C VAL A 34 20.90 24.83 -12.51
N ARG A 35 21.36 24.31 -11.36
CA ARG A 35 21.73 25.14 -10.20
C ARG A 35 23.23 25.07 -9.97
N GLU A 36 23.84 26.20 -9.65
CA GLU A 36 25.27 26.32 -9.45
C GLU A 36 25.56 27.02 -8.12
N PHE A 37 26.43 26.42 -7.33
CA PHE A 37 26.89 26.97 -6.06
C PHE A 37 28.28 26.45 -5.72
N THR A 38 28.89 26.98 -4.65
CA THR A 38 30.19 26.53 -4.15
C THR A 38 30.02 25.88 -2.78
N GLU A 39 30.63 24.72 -2.58
CA GLU A 39 30.76 24.05 -1.28
C GLU A 39 32.24 23.89 -0.96
N ARG A 40 32.71 24.53 0.12
CA ARG A 40 34.13 24.49 0.55
C ARG A 40 35.15 24.77 -0.57
N GLY A 41 34.87 25.76 -1.41
CA GLY A 41 35.72 26.15 -2.54
C GLY A 41 35.56 25.31 -3.80
N GLU A 42 34.75 24.25 -3.77
CA GLU A 42 34.49 23.39 -4.93
C GLU A 42 33.22 23.82 -5.67
N PRO A 43 33.29 24.08 -6.99
CA PRO A 43 32.11 24.41 -7.77
C PRO A 43 31.22 23.17 -7.96
N ILE A 44 29.95 23.31 -7.60
CA ILE A 44 28.89 22.30 -7.74
C ILE A 44 27.90 22.76 -8.81
N VAL A 45 27.58 21.85 -9.75
CA VAL A 45 26.49 22.03 -10.71
C VAL A 45 25.48 20.92 -10.50
N VAL A 46 24.24 21.28 -10.19
CA VAL A 46 23.13 20.36 -9.98
C VAL A 46 22.23 20.34 -11.22
N VAL A 47 22.07 19.16 -11.81
CA VAL A 47 21.13 18.88 -12.90
C VAL A 47 19.92 18.18 -12.32
N PRO A 48 18.79 18.88 -12.13
CA PRO A 48 17.54 18.22 -11.80
C PRO A 48 16.97 17.52 -13.03
N LEU A 49 16.59 16.26 -12.85
CA LEU A 49 15.81 15.50 -13.81
C LEU A 49 14.31 15.75 -13.60
N GLU A 50 13.50 15.02 -14.36
CA GLU A 50 12.04 14.97 -14.26
C GLU A 50 11.61 13.49 -14.20
N GLY A 51 12.19 12.74 -13.26
CA GLY A 51 12.06 11.28 -13.20
C GLY A 51 12.94 10.55 -14.22
N HIS A 52 12.45 9.42 -14.75
CA HIS A 52 13.16 8.62 -15.75
C HIS A 52 13.44 9.43 -17.03
N ILE A 53 14.70 9.51 -17.45
CA ILE A 53 15.09 10.10 -18.75
C ILE A 53 15.00 9.11 -19.91
N THR A 54 14.69 7.85 -19.60
CA THR A 54 14.57 6.74 -20.52
C THR A 54 13.19 6.11 -20.46
N GLU A 55 12.80 5.43 -21.53
CA GLU A 55 11.66 4.53 -21.53
C GLU A 55 11.91 3.28 -22.38
N MET A 56 11.08 2.27 -22.15
CA MET A 56 11.11 1.01 -22.88
C MET A 56 10.03 1.06 -23.95
N ASP A 57 10.38 0.72 -25.17
CA ASP A 57 9.41 0.59 -26.27
C ASP A 57 9.85 -0.51 -27.23
N VAL A 58 8.93 -0.90 -28.09
CA VAL A 58 9.14 -1.82 -29.18
C VAL A 58 10.10 -1.18 -30.18
N LYS A 59 11.14 -1.93 -30.57
CA LYS A 59 12.13 -1.48 -31.53
C LYS A 59 11.51 -1.28 -32.92
N ASP A 60 12.02 -0.30 -33.67
CA ASP A 60 11.66 -0.07 -35.06
C ASP A 60 11.78 -1.38 -35.87
N GLY A 61 10.72 -1.73 -36.59
CA GLY A 61 10.55 -3.02 -37.28
C GLY A 61 9.65 -4.01 -36.55
N TYR A 62 9.39 -3.83 -35.25
CA TYR A 62 8.48 -4.68 -34.46
C TYR A 62 7.15 -3.97 -34.13
N SER A 63 7.07 -2.66 -34.38
CA SER A 63 6.00 -1.77 -33.89
C SER A 63 4.67 -1.88 -34.63
N ASP A 64 4.63 -2.40 -35.86
CA ASP A 64 3.38 -2.58 -36.60
C ASP A 64 2.62 -3.80 -36.07
N TRP A 65 1.46 -3.54 -35.45
CA TRP A 65 0.63 -4.53 -34.74
C TRP A 65 0.14 -5.68 -35.61
N ARG A 66 -0.08 -5.43 -36.91
CA ARG A 66 -0.72 -6.39 -37.82
C ARG A 66 0.27 -7.24 -38.59
N SER A 67 1.48 -6.74 -38.82
CA SER A 67 2.51 -7.46 -39.60
C SER A 67 3.45 -8.29 -38.74
N VAL A 68 3.60 -7.97 -37.45
CA VAL A 68 4.49 -8.71 -36.54
C VAL A 68 3.66 -9.64 -35.64
N ASP A 69 4.07 -10.89 -35.53
CA ASP A 69 3.43 -11.81 -34.58
C ASP A 69 3.80 -11.35 -33.14
N PRO A 70 2.82 -11.14 -32.22
CA PRO A 70 3.10 -10.70 -30.86
C PRO A 70 4.07 -11.60 -30.07
N ILE A 71 4.17 -12.90 -30.39
CA ILE A 71 5.12 -13.82 -29.75
C ILE A 71 6.57 -13.46 -30.06
N VAL A 72 6.83 -12.81 -31.20
CA VAL A 72 8.18 -12.38 -31.60
C VAL A 72 8.74 -11.38 -30.60
N LEU A 73 7.89 -10.54 -29.99
CA LEU A 73 8.30 -9.62 -28.92
C LEU A 73 8.83 -10.34 -27.67
N VAL A 74 8.45 -11.61 -27.50
CA VAL A 74 8.92 -12.48 -26.41
C VAL A 74 10.10 -13.33 -26.85
N GLN A 75 10.13 -13.79 -28.11
CA GLN A 75 11.20 -14.65 -28.64
C GLN A 75 12.50 -13.88 -28.88
N ASP A 76 12.41 -12.65 -29.39
CA ASP A 76 13.57 -11.85 -29.72
C ASP A 76 13.95 -10.93 -28.55
N PRO A 77 15.12 -11.11 -27.91
CA PRO A 77 15.57 -10.24 -26.82
C PRO A 77 15.82 -8.79 -27.21
N THR A 78 15.92 -8.50 -28.51
CA THR A 78 16.17 -7.17 -29.06
C THR A 78 14.91 -6.42 -29.48
N ALA A 79 13.75 -7.10 -29.47
CA ALA A 79 12.47 -6.50 -29.86
C ALA A 79 12.02 -5.37 -28.93
N ILE A 80 12.44 -5.38 -27.67
CA ILE A 80 12.20 -4.30 -26.71
C ILE A 80 13.51 -3.55 -26.48
N GLN A 81 13.49 -2.24 -26.74
CA GLN A 81 14.66 -1.38 -26.58
C GLN A 81 14.40 -0.23 -25.60
N LYS A 82 15.50 0.25 -25.02
CA LYS A 82 15.50 1.40 -24.14
C LYS A 82 16.00 2.62 -24.90
N TYR A 83 15.21 3.69 -24.95
CA TYR A 83 15.59 4.94 -25.60
C TYR A 83 15.47 6.12 -24.64
N TYR A 84 16.07 7.25 -25.02
CA TYR A 84 16.00 8.48 -24.25
C TYR A 84 14.75 9.28 -24.64
N LYS A 85 13.81 9.38 -23.72
CA LYS A 85 12.60 10.21 -23.90
C LYS A 85 12.83 11.69 -23.62
N SER A 86 13.96 12.02 -22.97
CA SER A 86 14.25 13.39 -22.56
C SER A 86 15.62 13.88 -23.03
N MET A 87 15.67 14.28 -24.31
CA MET A 87 16.91 14.75 -24.94
C MET A 87 17.49 16.03 -24.33
N LYS A 88 16.66 16.88 -23.71
CA LYS A 88 17.13 18.07 -22.97
C LYS A 88 18.08 17.70 -21.83
N HIS A 89 17.72 16.69 -21.02
CA HIS A 89 18.54 16.23 -19.90
C HIS A 89 19.78 15.50 -20.40
N VAL A 90 19.65 14.65 -21.43
CA VAL A 90 20.80 13.96 -22.06
C VAL A 90 21.81 14.98 -22.57
N SER A 91 21.37 16.06 -23.23
CA SER A 91 22.24 17.10 -23.77
C SER A 91 22.95 17.89 -22.66
N ALA A 92 22.23 18.24 -21.58
CA ALA A 92 22.81 18.90 -20.42
C ALA A 92 23.88 18.03 -19.73
N LEU A 93 23.59 16.75 -19.48
CA LEU A 93 24.53 15.80 -18.89
C LEU A 93 25.76 15.60 -19.79
N ARG A 94 25.55 15.46 -21.10
CA ARG A 94 26.64 15.34 -22.09
C ARG A 94 27.58 16.55 -22.05
N GLU A 95 27.05 17.77 -21.97
CA GLU A 95 27.89 18.97 -21.95
C GLU A 95 28.69 19.09 -20.64
N LEU A 96 28.08 18.71 -19.52
CA LEU A 96 28.69 18.85 -18.19
C LEU A 96 29.67 17.71 -17.85
N ALA A 97 29.46 16.51 -18.38
CA ALA A 97 30.24 15.32 -18.04
C ALA A 97 31.77 15.48 -18.20
N PRO A 98 32.31 16.03 -19.31
CA PRO A 98 33.76 16.20 -19.47
C PRO A 98 34.40 17.20 -18.49
N ARG A 99 33.60 18.09 -17.88
CA ARG A 99 34.07 19.13 -16.94
C ARG A 99 34.04 18.66 -15.48
N ALA A 100 33.41 17.50 -15.23
CA ALA A 100 33.20 16.98 -13.89
C ALA A 100 34.36 16.08 -13.46
N ARG A 101 34.84 16.25 -12.22
CA ARG A 101 35.80 15.33 -11.58
C ARG A 101 35.13 14.23 -10.75
N LEU A 102 33.88 14.47 -10.35
CA LEU A 102 33.06 13.62 -9.51
C LEU A 102 31.60 13.81 -9.93
N VAL A 103 30.85 12.70 -10.04
CA VAL A 103 29.38 12.72 -10.07
C VAL A 103 28.84 12.27 -8.73
N VAL A 104 27.90 13.04 -8.17
CA VAL A 104 27.08 12.62 -7.02
C VAL A 104 25.65 12.41 -7.48
N VAL A 105 25.17 11.18 -7.35
CA VAL A 105 23.78 10.81 -7.61
C VAL A 105 22.95 11.12 -6.37
N ALA A 106 22.03 12.06 -6.49
CA ALA A 106 21.13 12.52 -5.43
C ALA A 106 19.66 12.41 -5.88
N THR A 107 19.35 11.34 -6.63
CA THR A 107 17.97 10.90 -6.90
C THR A 107 17.34 10.33 -5.64
N ASP A 108 16.02 10.08 -5.67
CA ASP A 108 15.32 9.60 -4.49
C ASP A 108 15.95 8.28 -3.99
N ALA A 109 15.90 8.09 -2.67
CA ALA A 109 16.61 7.01 -2.00
C ALA A 109 15.84 5.68 -2.04
N ASP A 110 15.21 5.34 -3.16
CA ASP A 110 14.55 4.05 -3.38
C ASP A 110 15.13 3.31 -4.59
N GLU A 111 14.55 2.16 -4.92
CA GLU A 111 14.93 1.36 -6.09
C GLU A 111 14.73 2.15 -7.40
N GLU A 112 13.64 2.90 -7.52
CA GLU A 112 13.33 3.71 -8.71
C GLU A 112 14.36 4.84 -8.88
N GLY A 113 14.68 5.57 -7.82
CA GLY A 113 15.71 6.59 -7.84
C GLY A 113 17.10 6.01 -8.12
N CYS A 114 17.40 4.78 -7.67
CA CYS A 114 18.62 4.07 -8.08
C CYS A 114 18.66 3.86 -9.60
N ALA A 115 17.55 3.45 -10.21
CA ALA A 115 17.44 3.22 -11.66
C ALA A 115 17.55 4.53 -12.47
N ILE A 116 16.86 5.58 -12.04
CA ILE A 116 16.93 6.91 -12.67
C ILE A 116 18.37 7.43 -12.64
N GLY A 117 19.02 7.32 -11.47
CA GLY A 117 20.41 7.70 -11.31
C GLY A 117 21.35 6.90 -12.22
N ALA A 118 21.17 5.58 -12.29
CA ALA A 118 21.97 4.69 -13.13
C ALA A 118 21.84 5.04 -14.63
N ASP A 119 20.65 5.42 -15.10
CA ASP A 119 20.46 5.85 -16.48
C ASP A 119 21.15 7.17 -16.79
N ALA A 120 21.08 8.14 -15.89
CA ALA A 120 21.78 9.41 -16.04
C ALA A 120 23.31 9.21 -15.99
N LEU A 121 23.78 8.31 -15.13
CA LEU A 121 25.19 7.90 -15.04
C LEU A 121 25.71 7.29 -16.33
N LYS A 122 24.94 6.42 -17.00
CA LYS A 122 25.32 5.86 -18.30
C LYS A 122 25.58 6.96 -19.34
N VAL A 123 24.78 8.03 -19.33
CA VAL A 123 25.03 9.20 -20.20
C VAL A 123 26.34 9.88 -19.82
N VAL A 124 26.57 10.14 -18.53
CA VAL A 124 27.78 10.84 -18.07
C VAL A 124 29.04 10.03 -18.36
N GLN A 125 29.05 8.74 -18.01
CA GLN A 125 30.20 7.85 -18.20
C GLN A 125 30.55 7.64 -19.69
N LYS A 126 29.57 7.73 -20.60
CA LYS A 126 29.84 7.71 -22.04
C LYS A 126 30.76 8.86 -22.49
N TYR A 127 30.68 10.02 -21.84
CA TYR A 127 31.48 11.21 -22.16
C TYR A 127 32.60 11.49 -21.15
N ASN A 128 32.67 10.72 -20.07
CA ASN A 128 33.76 10.74 -19.09
C ASN A 128 33.91 9.35 -18.42
N PRO A 129 34.54 8.36 -19.09
CA PRO A 129 34.56 6.96 -18.62
C PRO A 129 35.26 6.74 -17.28
N GLY A 130 36.23 7.58 -16.94
CA GLY A 130 37.01 7.49 -15.70
C GLY A 130 36.44 8.29 -14.53
N ILE A 131 35.23 8.86 -14.67
CA ILE A 131 34.66 9.73 -13.63
C ILE A 131 34.40 8.97 -12.34
N GLN A 132 34.81 9.56 -11.21
CA GLN A 132 34.45 9.03 -9.90
C GLN A 132 32.94 9.21 -9.68
N VAL A 133 32.30 8.19 -9.12
CA VAL A 133 30.86 8.21 -8.83
C VAL A 133 30.64 8.01 -7.34
N LYS A 134 29.72 8.80 -6.78
CA LYS A 134 29.20 8.64 -5.42
C LYS A 134 27.69 8.81 -5.42
N ARG A 135 27.03 8.38 -4.34
CA ARG A 135 25.59 8.54 -4.13
C ARG A 135 25.32 9.24 -2.81
N LEU A 136 24.45 10.24 -2.86
CA LEU A 136 23.85 10.87 -1.69
C LEU A 136 22.59 10.10 -1.34
N TRP A 137 22.55 9.49 -0.15
CA TRP A 137 21.40 8.74 0.34
C TRP A 137 20.68 9.55 1.43
N LEU A 138 19.52 10.11 1.10
CA LEU A 138 18.75 10.96 2.01
C LEU A 138 17.58 10.18 2.61
N SER A 139 17.54 10.09 3.93
CA SER A 139 16.37 9.60 4.68
C SER A 139 15.44 10.75 5.12
N THR A 140 15.95 11.98 5.14
CA THR A 140 15.23 13.22 5.40
C THR A 140 15.80 14.32 4.51
N THR A 141 15.06 15.43 4.37
CA THR A 141 15.53 16.63 3.66
C THR A 141 15.88 17.78 4.61
N GLU A 142 16.07 17.47 5.90
CA GLU A 142 16.46 18.47 6.89
C GLU A 142 17.91 18.94 6.61
N PRO A 143 18.19 20.26 6.62
CA PRO A 143 19.50 20.78 6.24
C PRO A 143 20.71 20.18 6.97
N GLY A 144 20.60 19.89 8.27
CA GLY A 144 21.63 19.20 9.04
C GLY A 144 21.88 17.78 8.52
N ASP A 145 20.81 17.00 8.39
CA ASP A 145 20.88 15.62 7.89
C ASP A 145 21.42 15.56 6.44
N VAL A 146 21.09 16.55 5.59
CA VAL A 146 21.63 16.68 4.23
C VAL A 146 23.14 16.94 4.25
N ARG A 147 23.62 17.84 5.12
CA ARG A 147 25.07 18.09 5.28
C ARG A 147 25.81 16.84 5.78
N ASP A 148 25.23 16.15 6.75
CA ASP A 148 25.78 14.92 7.30
C ASP A 148 25.86 13.82 6.23
N ALA A 149 24.80 13.62 5.45
CA ALA A 149 24.78 12.68 4.34
C ALA A 149 25.77 13.06 3.23
N TRP A 150 25.93 14.36 2.94
CA TRP A 150 26.92 14.87 1.99
C TRP A 150 28.36 14.59 2.43
N SER A 151 28.64 14.63 3.74
CA SER A 151 29.97 14.26 4.27
C SER A 151 30.25 12.76 4.23
N ARG A 152 29.21 11.93 4.11
CA ARG A 152 29.27 10.46 4.14
C ARG A 152 28.63 9.84 2.90
N LEU A 153 29.04 10.30 1.73
CA LEU A 153 28.56 9.74 0.47
C LEU A 153 28.88 8.25 0.36
N ILE A 154 27.92 7.48 -0.13
CA ILE A 154 28.05 6.04 -0.30
C ILE A 154 28.38 5.68 -1.75
N GLU A 155 28.71 4.41 -2.01
CA GLU A 155 28.73 3.88 -3.37
C GLU A 155 27.29 3.73 -3.92
N PRO A 156 27.08 3.92 -5.23
CA PRO A 156 25.79 3.66 -5.84
C PRO A 156 25.34 2.21 -5.64
N LYS A 157 24.07 2.02 -5.28
CA LYS A 157 23.44 0.70 -5.14
C LYS A 157 23.03 0.15 -6.51
N TYR A 158 23.99 -0.32 -7.29
CA TYR A 158 23.76 -0.80 -8.66
C TYR A 158 22.77 -1.97 -8.73
N THR A 159 22.81 -2.92 -7.79
CA THR A 159 21.89 -4.07 -7.78
C THR A 159 20.42 -3.66 -7.65
N TRP A 160 20.15 -2.56 -6.94
CA TRP A 160 18.79 -2.00 -6.82
C TRP A 160 18.32 -1.41 -8.16
N ALA A 161 19.21 -0.69 -8.85
CA ALA A 161 18.94 -0.20 -10.20
C ALA A 161 18.71 -1.35 -11.19
N HIS A 162 19.49 -2.43 -11.07
CA HIS A 162 19.37 -3.63 -11.92
C HIS A 162 18.04 -4.35 -11.72
N ALA A 163 17.53 -4.44 -10.49
CA ALA A 163 16.21 -5.02 -10.22
C ALA A 163 15.09 -4.22 -10.92
N VAL A 164 15.16 -2.89 -10.90
CA VAL A 164 14.19 -2.06 -11.64
C VAL A 164 14.37 -2.17 -13.14
N GLU A 165 15.60 -2.22 -13.66
CA GLU A 165 15.86 -2.43 -15.09
C GLU A 165 15.26 -3.76 -15.58
N ALA A 166 15.49 -4.86 -14.83
CA ALA A 166 14.88 -6.15 -15.12
C ALA A 166 13.35 -6.04 -15.14
N ARG A 167 12.77 -5.48 -14.08
CA ARG A 167 11.32 -5.29 -13.94
C ARG A 167 10.73 -4.51 -15.10
N ARG A 168 11.34 -3.39 -15.50
CA ARG A 168 10.88 -2.56 -16.62
C ARG A 168 10.94 -3.31 -17.96
N ARG A 169 11.98 -4.13 -18.20
CA ARG A 169 12.08 -4.96 -19.41
C ARG A 169 11.04 -6.09 -19.42
N ILE A 170 10.87 -6.77 -18.29
CA ILE A 170 9.87 -7.82 -18.10
C ILE A 170 8.46 -7.25 -18.33
N ASP A 171 8.14 -6.13 -17.68
CA ASP A 171 6.82 -5.50 -17.78
C ASP A 171 6.55 -4.96 -19.19
N ALA A 172 7.56 -4.44 -19.89
CA ALA A 172 7.46 -4.05 -21.30
C ALA A 172 7.22 -5.27 -22.21
N MET A 173 8.05 -6.31 -22.09
CA MET A 173 7.91 -7.55 -22.87
C MET A 173 6.52 -8.16 -22.71
N ILE A 174 6.06 -8.32 -21.47
CA ILE A 174 4.73 -8.85 -21.15
C ILE A 174 3.64 -7.90 -21.62
N GLY A 175 3.73 -6.62 -21.27
CA GLY A 175 2.71 -5.62 -21.56
C GLY A 175 2.46 -5.47 -23.05
N PHE A 176 3.51 -5.31 -23.85
CA PHE A 176 3.40 -5.16 -25.30
C PHE A 176 2.91 -6.45 -25.98
N SER A 177 3.47 -7.62 -25.62
CA SER A 177 3.05 -8.89 -26.23
C SER A 177 1.62 -9.29 -25.85
N ALA A 178 1.27 -9.28 -24.56
CA ALA A 178 -0.04 -9.71 -24.07
C ALA A 178 -1.16 -8.77 -24.51
N THR A 179 -0.95 -7.46 -24.36
CA THR A 179 -1.96 -6.45 -24.75
C THR A 179 -2.25 -6.57 -26.25
N ARG A 180 -1.20 -6.71 -27.06
CA ARG A 180 -1.34 -6.85 -28.51
C ARG A 180 -2.04 -8.15 -28.89
N GLU A 181 -1.63 -9.29 -28.34
CA GLU A 181 -2.28 -10.58 -28.59
C GLU A 181 -3.77 -10.54 -28.26
N LEU A 182 -4.12 -10.07 -27.06
CA LEU A 182 -5.51 -10.05 -26.60
C LEU A 182 -6.37 -9.04 -27.37
N THR A 183 -5.80 -7.88 -27.72
CA THR A 183 -6.53 -6.88 -28.51
C THR A 183 -6.81 -7.41 -29.92
N LEU A 184 -5.83 -8.03 -30.58
CA LEU A 184 -6.01 -8.60 -31.93
C LEU A 184 -7.02 -9.77 -31.91
N LEU A 185 -6.92 -10.67 -30.92
CA LEU A 185 -7.89 -11.76 -30.76
C LEU A 185 -9.31 -11.25 -30.52
N ALA A 186 -9.47 -10.17 -29.76
CA ALA A 186 -10.77 -9.56 -29.50
C ALA A 186 -11.33 -8.85 -30.75
N GLU A 187 -10.49 -8.17 -31.53
CA GLU A 187 -10.89 -7.56 -32.82
C GLU A 187 -11.42 -8.62 -33.80
N ASP A 188 -10.72 -9.74 -33.92
CA ASP A 188 -11.09 -10.86 -34.79
C ASP A 188 -12.40 -11.53 -34.32
N ALA A 189 -12.55 -11.74 -33.01
CA ALA A 189 -13.71 -12.38 -32.42
C ALA A 189 -14.99 -11.53 -32.49
N MET A 190 -14.88 -10.22 -32.24
CA MET A 190 -16.04 -9.36 -31.99
C MET A 190 -16.41 -8.44 -33.16
N ARG A 191 -15.84 -8.67 -34.36
CA ARG A 191 -16.14 -7.93 -35.62
C ARG A 191 -16.49 -6.45 -35.38
N SER A 192 -15.58 -5.70 -34.76
CA SER A 192 -15.67 -4.23 -34.49
C SER A 192 -16.52 -3.72 -33.29
N ARG A 193 -17.11 -4.59 -32.44
CA ARG A 193 -17.95 -4.13 -31.31
C ARG A 193 -17.19 -3.69 -30.06
N LEU A 194 -16.02 -4.24 -29.77
CA LEU A 194 -15.10 -3.68 -28.76
C LEU A 194 -14.22 -2.61 -29.42
N ARG A 195 -14.47 -1.35 -29.08
CA ARG A 195 -13.59 -0.23 -29.45
C ARG A 195 -12.62 0.04 -28.31
N GLY A 196 -11.35 -0.36 -28.45
CA GLY A 196 -10.28 0.03 -27.54
C GLY A 196 -9.26 -1.06 -27.26
N VAL A 197 -8.11 -0.66 -26.71
CA VAL A 197 -7.00 -1.55 -26.36
C VAL A 197 -7.30 -2.29 -25.05
N LEU A 198 -7.28 -3.63 -25.09
CA LEU A 198 -7.42 -4.47 -23.91
C LEU A 198 -6.06 -4.60 -23.22
N SER A 199 -5.69 -3.59 -22.45
CA SER A 199 -4.36 -3.57 -21.87
C SER A 199 -4.24 -4.45 -20.62
N VAL A 200 -3.23 -5.31 -20.67
CA VAL A 200 -2.96 -6.38 -19.70
C VAL A 200 -1.53 -6.24 -19.20
N GLY A 201 -1.30 -6.61 -17.95
CA GLY A 201 0.02 -6.63 -17.35
C GLY A 201 -0.02 -7.40 -16.04
N ARG A 202 1.08 -8.07 -15.70
CA ARG A 202 1.10 -9.07 -14.61
C ARG A 202 0.46 -8.57 -13.31
N VAL A 203 0.80 -7.35 -12.85
CA VAL A 203 0.34 -6.82 -11.55
C VAL A 203 -1.12 -6.37 -11.60
N GLN A 204 -1.50 -5.60 -12.62
CA GLN A 204 -2.88 -5.09 -12.74
C GLN A 204 -3.88 -6.21 -13.01
N THR A 205 -3.49 -7.22 -13.79
CA THR A 205 -4.33 -8.37 -14.09
C THR A 205 -4.51 -9.22 -12.83
N ALA A 206 -3.43 -9.48 -12.08
CA ALA A 206 -3.50 -10.16 -10.79
C ALA A 206 -4.46 -9.46 -9.81
N LEU A 207 -4.36 -8.14 -9.68
CA LEU A 207 -5.26 -7.37 -8.82
C LEU A 207 -6.72 -7.44 -9.31
N LEU A 208 -6.94 -7.27 -10.62
CA LEU A 208 -8.28 -7.33 -11.21
C LEU A 208 -8.92 -8.71 -11.00
N THR A 209 -8.16 -9.80 -11.14
CA THR A 209 -8.65 -11.16 -10.89
C THR A 209 -9.00 -11.40 -9.42
N LEU A 210 -8.21 -10.88 -8.47
CA LEU A 210 -8.57 -10.92 -7.04
C LEU A 210 -9.88 -10.19 -6.75
N LEU A 211 -10.09 -9.03 -7.38
CA LEU A 211 -11.33 -8.26 -7.25
C LEU A 211 -12.51 -9.00 -7.88
N TYR A 212 -12.32 -9.59 -9.05
CA TYR A 212 -13.33 -10.39 -9.74
C TYR A 212 -13.78 -11.58 -8.90
N ARG A 213 -12.85 -12.32 -8.28
CA ARG A 213 -13.18 -13.40 -7.35
C ARG A 213 -14.04 -12.92 -6.18
N ARG A 214 -13.74 -11.76 -5.60
CA ARG A 214 -14.57 -11.15 -4.54
C ARG A 214 -15.96 -10.78 -5.05
N GLU A 215 -16.10 -10.25 -6.27
CA GLU A 215 -17.42 -9.99 -6.85
C GLU A 215 -18.23 -11.28 -7.07
N ARG A 216 -17.59 -12.34 -7.57
CA ARG A 216 -18.24 -13.65 -7.70
C ARG A 216 -18.65 -14.22 -6.36
N GLU A 217 -17.80 -14.10 -5.34
CA GLU A 217 -18.12 -14.52 -3.98
C GLU A 217 -19.36 -13.79 -3.45
N ILE A 218 -19.48 -12.48 -3.72
CA ILE A 218 -20.64 -11.67 -3.36
C ILE A 218 -21.90 -12.07 -4.16
N GLN A 219 -21.77 -12.25 -5.47
CA GLN A 219 -22.89 -12.56 -6.37
C GLN A 219 -23.45 -13.97 -6.18
N SER A 220 -22.57 -14.96 -5.94
CA SER A 220 -22.96 -16.35 -5.70
C SER A 220 -23.34 -16.65 -4.25
N PHE A 221 -23.23 -15.65 -3.36
CA PHE A 221 -23.60 -15.80 -1.96
C PHE A 221 -25.11 -15.96 -1.82
N ILE A 222 -25.54 -17.12 -1.30
CA ILE A 222 -26.93 -17.38 -0.93
C ILE A 222 -27.06 -17.11 0.57
N PRO A 223 -27.77 -16.04 1.01
CA PRO A 223 -27.98 -15.76 2.42
C PRO A 223 -28.70 -16.92 3.10
N LYS A 224 -28.11 -17.45 4.16
CA LYS A 224 -28.70 -18.51 4.97
C LYS A 224 -29.40 -17.87 6.17
N PRO A 225 -30.69 -18.21 6.42
CA PRO A 225 -31.34 -17.76 7.63
C PRO A 225 -30.72 -18.43 8.84
N TYR A 226 -30.57 -17.66 9.90
CA TYR A 226 -30.23 -18.15 11.22
C TYR A 226 -31.07 -17.42 12.26
N TRP A 227 -31.22 -18.03 13.41
CA TRP A 227 -32.00 -17.52 14.51
C TRP A 227 -31.10 -17.33 15.72
N SER A 228 -31.31 -16.24 16.44
CA SER A 228 -30.63 -15.98 17.69
C SER A 228 -31.68 -15.75 18.77
N ILE A 229 -31.59 -16.52 19.85
CA ILE A 229 -32.47 -16.38 21.01
C ILE A 229 -31.86 -15.35 21.95
N TYR A 230 -32.70 -14.44 22.42
CA TYR A 230 -32.37 -13.41 23.40
C TYR A 230 -33.38 -13.43 24.54
N ALA A 231 -32.96 -12.95 25.70
CA ALA A 231 -33.86 -12.62 26.80
C ALA A 231 -33.61 -11.18 27.25
N ASP A 232 -34.67 -10.38 27.33
CA ASP A 232 -34.63 -9.08 27.98
C ASP A 232 -34.89 -9.32 29.48
N ALA A 233 -33.93 -8.93 30.31
CA ALA A 233 -33.85 -9.29 31.71
C ALA A 233 -33.46 -8.10 32.58
N THR A 234 -33.59 -8.26 33.90
CA THR A 234 -33.12 -7.32 34.91
C THR A 234 -32.39 -8.09 35.99
N VAL A 235 -31.22 -7.61 36.41
CA VAL A 235 -30.49 -8.16 37.56
C VAL A 235 -30.16 -7.02 38.51
N ASN A 236 -30.46 -7.18 39.80
CA ASN A 236 -30.25 -6.14 40.81
C ASN A 236 -30.85 -4.76 40.44
N GLY A 237 -31.98 -4.76 39.72
CA GLY A 237 -32.67 -3.55 39.26
C GLY A 237 -32.11 -2.90 37.99
N GLU A 238 -31.06 -3.44 37.38
CA GLU A 238 -30.46 -2.93 36.15
C GLU A 238 -30.82 -3.80 34.92
N PRO A 239 -31.15 -3.18 33.77
CA PRO A 239 -31.53 -3.91 32.57
C PRO A 239 -30.34 -4.63 31.94
N LEU A 240 -30.60 -5.84 31.44
CA LEU A 240 -29.62 -6.71 30.83
C LEU A 240 -30.26 -7.42 29.63
N ARG A 241 -29.56 -7.44 28.48
CA ARG A 241 -29.93 -8.33 27.38
C ARG A 241 -29.03 -9.55 27.38
N LEU A 242 -29.65 -10.71 27.56
CA LEU A 242 -29.00 -12.00 27.47
C LEU A 242 -29.11 -12.56 26.05
N SER A 243 -28.10 -13.33 25.64
CA SER A 243 -28.06 -14.10 24.41
C SER A 243 -27.89 -15.57 24.76
N TYR A 244 -28.67 -16.45 24.11
CA TYR A 244 -28.52 -17.89 24.31
C TYR A 244 -27.15 -18.36 23.83
N GLU A 245 -26.46 -19.17 24.62
CA GLU A 245 -25.09 -19.61 24.29
C GLU A 245 -25.03 -20.55 23.09
N GLY A 246 -26.12 -21.26 22.79
CA GLY A 246 -26.22 -22.09 21.57
C GLY A 246 -26.49 -21.31 20.28
N ASN A 247 -26.44 -19.98 20.30
CA ASN A 247 -26.59 -19.17 19.09
C ASN A 247 -25.34 -19.26 18.17
N PRO A 248 -25.50 -19.09 16.84
CA PRO A 248 -26.76 -19.03 16.11
C PRO A 248 -27.36 -20.42 15.86
N LEU A 249 -28.69 -20.50 15.79
CA LEU A 249 -29.45 -21.69 15.42
C LEU A 249 -29.81 -21.66 13.93
N TRP A 250 -29.86 -22.81 13.27
CA TRP A 250 -30.12 -22.90 11.82
C TRP A 250 -31.52 -23.44 11.46
N SER A 251 -32.35 -23.75 12.46
CA SER A 251 -33.76 -24.15 12.30
C SER A 251 -34.68 -23.20 13.08
N GLN A 252 -35.77 -22.78 12.43
CA GLN A 252 -36.81 -22.01 13.10
C GLN A 252 -37.54 -22.86 14.13
N GLU A 253 -37.80 -24.13 13.81
CA GLU A 253 -38.52 -25.08 14.66
C GLU A 253 -37.75 -25.33 15.95
N GLU A 254 -36.42 -25.47 15.86
CA GLU A 254 -35.54 -25.59 17.01
C GLU A 254 -35.58 -24.32 17.87
N ALA A 255 -35.39 -23.14 17.27
CA ALA A 255 -35.43 -21.86 17.99
C ALA A 255 -36.79 -21.63 18.67
N ALA A 256 -37.89 -21.91 17.97
CA ALA A 256 -39.23 -21.82 18.51
C ALA A 256 -39.50 -22.88 19.58
N GLY A 257 -38.96 -24.10 19.43
CA GLY A 257 -39.04 -25.17 20.41
C GLY A 257 -38.36 -24.80 21.72
N ILE A 258 -37.16 -24.22 21.65
CA ILE A 258 -36.44 -23.73 22.83
C ILE A 258 -37.21 -22.59 23.50
N VAL A 259 -37.68 -21.59 22.74
CA VAL A 259 -38.46 -20.47 23.32
C VAL A 259 -39.78 -20.96 23.94
N ARG A 260 -40.51 -21.88 23.31
CA ARG A 260 -41.71 -22.51 23.90
C ARG A 260 -41.42 -23.30 25.17
N GLY A 261 -40.28 -23.99 25.22
CA GLY A 261 -39.85 -24.73 26.41
C GLY A 261 -39.50 -23.83 27.59
N LEU A 262 -39.34 -22.52 27.36
CA LEU A 262 -39.10 -21.50 28.37
C LEU A 262 -40.32 -20.61 28.60
N ASP A 263 -41.50 -21.00 28.11
CA ASP A 263 -42.74 -20.26 28.35
C ASP A 263 -43.09 -20.22 29.84
N GLY A 264 -43.50 -19.06 30.34
CA GLY A 264 -43.75 -18.81 31.77
C GLY A 264 -42.49 -18.70 32.64
N VAL A 265 -41.28 -18.89 32.11
CA VAL A 265 -40.03 -18.65 32.86
C VAL A 265 -39.84 -17.15 33.05
N THR A 266 -40.00 -16.69 34.29
CA THR A 266 -39.88 -15.29 34.69
C THR A 266 -38.64 -15.01 35.54
N ARG A 267 -37.87 -16.06 35.87
CA ARG A 267 -36.67 -15.97 36.71
C ARG A 267 -35.57 -16.87 36.16
N GLY A 268 -34.34 -16.38 36.23
CA GLY A 268 -33.11 -17.12 36.00
C GLY A 268 -32.15 -16.94 37.18
N LYS A 269 -31.00 -17.59 37.11
CA LYS A 269 -29.96 -17.50 38.14
C LYS A 269 -28.62 -17.28 37.49
N VAL A 270 -27.84 -16.32 38.01
CA VAL A 270 -26.45 -16.14 37.58
C VAL A 270 -25.67 -17.41 37.93
N SER A 271 -25.11 -18.06 36.92
CA SER A 271 -24.29 -19.27 37.09
C SER A 271 -22.81 -18.96 37.19
N GLY A 272 -22.39 -17.76 36.79
CA GLY A 272 -21.02 -17.29 36.95
C GLY A 272 -20.79 -15.94 36.28
N VAL A 273 -19.79 -15.20 36.75
CA VAL A 273 -19.31 -13.98 36.11
C VAL A 273 -17.81 -14.10 35.92
N GLU A 274 -17.38 -14.10 34.67
CA GLU A 274 -15.98 -14.11 34.30
C GLU A 274 -15.58 -12.70 33.84
N SER A 275 -14.42 -12.22 34.30
CA SER A 275 -13.85 -10.97 33.81
C SER A 275 -12.37 -11.17 33.53
N ARG A 276 -11.94 -10.70 32.36
CA ARG A 276 -10.55 -10.77 31.94
C ARG A 276 -10.10 -9.39 31.49
N GLU A 277 -8.93 -8.98 31.98
CA GLU A 277 -8.24 -7.83 31.44
C GLU A 277 -7.42 -8.22 30.20
N ARG A 278 -7.55 -7.42 29.15
CA ARG A 278 -6.78 -7.56 27.92
C ARG A 278 -6.01 -6.28 27.64
N SER A 279 -4.70 -6.43 27.46
CA SER A 279 -3.82 -5.36 27.02
C SER A 279 -3.81 -5.28 25.49
N VAL A 280 -4.18 -4.12 24.95
CA VAL A 280 -4.17 -3.79 23.52
C VAL A 280 -2.98 -2.87 23.24
N PRO A 281 -1.89 -3.35 22.62
CA PRO A 281 -0.72 -2.52 22.36
C PRO A 281 -1.01 -1.48 21.27
N PRO A 282 -0.28 -0.34 21.24
CA PRO A 282 -0.27 0.52 20.08
C PRO A 282 0.19 -0.29 18.85
N PRO A 283 -0.37 -0.05 17.65
CA PRO A 283 0.10 -0.75 16.48
C PRO A 283 1.54 -0.32 16.13
N PRO A 284 2.34 -1.17 15.45
CA PRO A 284 3.78 -0.95 15.23
C PRO A 284 4.08 0.33 14.43
N PRO A 285 5.35 0.77 14.35
CA PRO A 285 5.75 1.93 13.55
C PRO A 285 5.23 1.88 12.11
N LEU A 286 5.08 3.07 11.52
CA LEU A 286 4.57 3.22 10.17
C LEU A 286 5.61 2.76 9.15
N ASN A 287 5.21 1.82 8.31
CA ASN A 287 5.79 1.62 6.99
C ASN A 287 4.85 2.25 5.94
N THR A 288 5.20 2.13 4.66
CA THR A 288 4.39 2.68 3.55
C THR A 288 2.95 2.20 3.58
N THR A 289 2.73 0.88 3.64
CA THR A 289 1.39 0.29 3.59
C THR A 289 0.51 0.77 4.75
N ARG A 290 1.04 0.81 5.98
CA ARG A 290 0.29 1.29 7.15
C ARG A 290 0.02 2.79 7.07
N MET A 291 0.96 3.59 6.56
CA MET A 291 0.75 5.02 6.36
C MET A 291 -0.36 5.26 5.34
N LEU A 292 -0.34 4.59 4.19
CA LEU A 292 -1.37 4.73 3.17
C LEU A 292 -2.75 4.35 3.70
N ARG A 293 -2.86 3.24 4.45
CA ARG A 293 -4.12 2.86 5.11
C ARG A 293 -4.61 3.92 6.10
N LEU A 294 -3.70 4.44 6.94
CA LEU A 294 -4.02 5.47 7.92
C LEU A 294 -4.55 6.73 7.22
N LEU A 295 -3.79 7.26 6.26
CA LEU A 295 -4.16 8.49 5.58
C LEU A 295 -5.42 8.32 4.72
N SER A 296 -5.53 7.24 3.93
CA SER A 296 -6.71 7.00 3.12
C SER A 296 -7.98 6.80 3.95
N SER A 297 -7.91 6.08 5.08
CA SER A 297 -9.09 5.85 5.92
C SER A 297 -9.54 7.10 6.68
N GLN A 298 -8.59 7.90 7.19
CA GLN A 298 -8.91 9.07 8.01
C GLN A 298 -9.16 10.34 7.20
N LEU A 299 -8.61 10.45 5.99
CA LEU A 299 -8.76 11.60 5.10
C LEU A 299 -9.71 11.34 3.93
N HIS A 300 -10.16 10.09 3.76
CA HIS A 300 -11.04 9.67 2.65
C HIS A 300 -10.45 9.97 1.26
N VAL A 301 -9.12 9.81 1.12
CA VAL A 301 -8.40 10.02 -0.15
C VAL A 301 -7.86 8.71 -0.72
N ALA A 302 -7.74 8.63 -2.04
CA ALA A 302 -7.13 7.48 -2.71
C ALA A 302 -5.67 7.28 -2.26
N PRO A 303 -5.15 6.05 -2.24
CA PRO A 303 -3.75 5.77 -1.86
C PRO A 303 -2.70 6.56 -2.65
N SER A 304 -2.95 6.84 -3.95
CA SER A 304 -2.04 7.66 -4.77
C SER A 304 -1.98 9.10 -4.27
N ARG A 305 -3.12 9.68 -3.88
CA ARG A 305 -3.16 11.00 -3.25
C ARG A 305 -2.49 11.01 -1.88
N ALA A 306 -2.70 9.97 -1.06
CA ALA A 306 -2.03 9.83 0.23
C ALA A 306 -0.50 9.75 0.09
N MET A 307 0.00 9.01 -0.92
CA MET A 307 1.44 8.96 -1.23
C MET A 307 1.96 10.34 -1.64
N ALA A 308 1.25 11.04 -2.53
CA ALA A 308 1.65 12.38 -2.97
C ALA A 308 1.72 13.38 -1.80
N MET A 309 0.79 13.30 -0.85
CA MET A 309 0.83 14.12 0.38
C MET A 309 2.05 13.77 1.25
N ALA A 310 2.36 12.48 1.41
CA ALA A 310 3.53 12.06 2.17
C ALA A 310 4.85 12.48 1.49
N GLU A 311 4.94 12.41 0.16
CA GLU A 311 6.09 12.91 -0.60
C GLU A 311 6.28 14.41 -0.40
N GLU A 312 5.21 15.20 -0.42
CA GLU A 312 5.31 16.65 -0.14
C GLU A 312 5.79 16.91 1.30
N LEU A 313 5.24 16.21 2.30
CA LEU A 313 5.72 16.31 3.69
C LEU A 313 7.20 15.97 3.83
N TYR A 314 7.69 14.98 3.09
CA TYR A 314 9.11 14.65 3.05
C TYR A 314 9.94 15.77 2.42
N LEU A 315 9.47 16.38 1.33
CA LEU A 315 10.13 17.52 0.69
C LEU A 315 10.13 18.79 1.57
N GLU A 316 9.20 18.89 2.52
CA GLU A 316 9.18 19.95 3.53
C GLU A 316 10.13 19.71 4.71
N ALA A 317 10.76 18.54 4.78
CA ALA A 317 11.51 18.01 5.92
C ALA A 317 10.63 17.74 7.16
N ALA A 318 9.33 17.48 6.96
CA ALA A 318 8.38 17.23 8.04
C ALA A 318 8.30 15.75 8.44
N ILE A 319 8.59 14.83 7.51
CA ILE A 319 8.64 13.38 7.78
C ILE A 319 9.90 12.72 7.19
N THR A 320 10.26 11.55 7.70
CA THR A 320 11.23 10.66 7.04
C THR A 320 10.70 10.17 5.69
N TYR A 321 11.58 9.63 4.85
CA TYR A 321 11.23 9.20 3.51
C TYR A 321 10.05 8.20 3.49
N PRO A 322 8.96 8.49 2.74
CA PRO A 322 7.66 7.82 2.93
C PRO A 322 7.53 6.48 2.21
N ARG A 323 8.56 6.04 1.49
CA ARG A 323 8.60 4.76 0.77
C ARG A 323 9.58 3.81 1.46
N THR A 324 9.12 3.19 2.53
CA THR A 324 9.86 2.16 3.28
C THR A 324 9.00 0.94 3.59
N ASP A 325 9.62 -0.24 3.58
CA ASP A 325 9.03 -1.49 4.11
C ASP A 325 9.45 -1.76 5.56
N THR A 326 10.36 -0.94 6.10
CA THR A 326 10.85 -1.03 7.48
C THR A 326 9.80 -0.52 8.45
N ASP A 327 9.56 -1.31 9.50
CA ASP A 327 8.71 -0.92 10.63
C ASP A 327 9.44 -0.96 11.97
N ARG A 328 10.76 -1.14 11.94
CA ARG A 328 11.61 -1.23 13.13
C ARG A 328 12.61 -0.07 13.18
N PHE A 329 12.52 0.77 14.21
CA PHE A 329 13.56 1.75 14.53
C PHE A 329 14.78 1.04 15.15
N THR A 330 15.98 1.51 14.83
CA THR A 330 17.23 0.97 15.40
C THR A 330 18.06 2.03 16.13
N THR A 331 18.74 2.91 15.40
CA THR A 331 19.58 3.99 15.96
C THR A 331 18.92 5.37 15.82
N PHE A 332 17.58 5.41 15.79
CA PHE A 332 16.83 6.64 15.53
C PHE A 332 16.83 7.58 16.74
N ASN A 333 17.10 8.87 16.50
CA ASN A 333 17.11 9.88 17.55
C ASN A 333 15.68 10.34 17.90
N HIS A 334 14.98 9.52 18.70
CA HIS A 334 13.62 9.81 19.14
C HIS A 334 13.52 11.11 19.95
N ARG A 335 14.58 11.48 20.69
CA ARG A 335 14.60 12.67 21.57
C ARG A 335 14.48 13.95 20.76
N ARG A 336 15.24 14.07 19.67
CA ARG A 336 15.15 15.22 18.75
C ARG A 336 13.71 15.41 18.24
N VAL A 337 13.04 14.32 17.87
CA VAL A 337 11.65 14.39 17.39
C VAL A 337 10.70 14.84 18.51
N MET A 338 10.87 14.32 19.73
CA MET A 338 10.06 14.71 20.88
C MET A 338 10.22 16.20 21.20
N GLU A 339 11.44 16.74 21.15
CA GLU A 339 11.72 18.16 21.37
C GLU A 339 11.05 19.05 20.31
N ILE A 340 11.07 18.63 19.03
CA ILE A 340 10.37 19.33 17.94
C ILE A 340 8.86 19.35 18.20
N LEU A 341 8.27 18.21 18.52
CA LEU A 341 6.83 18.10 18.78
C LEU A 341 6.43 18.85 20.06
N ALA A 342 7.27 18.88 21.09
CA ALA A 342 7.03 19.64 22.32
C ALA A 342 7.02 21.17 22.10
N GLY A 343 7.69 21.67 21.05
CA GLY A 343 7.68 23.07 20.65
C GLY A 343 6.53 23.46 19.72
N GLU A 344 5.73 22.50 19.27
CA GLU A 344 4.64 22.72 18.33
C GLU A 344 3.41 23.38 19.00
N ARG A 345 2.57 24.05 18.21
CA ARG A 345 1.41 24.81 18.71
C ARG A 345 0.08 24.06 18.56
N SER A 346 0.04 22.80 18.98
CA SER A 346 -1.18 22.00 19.07
C SER A 346 -1.19 21.10 20.31
N GLN A 347 -2.24 20.27 20.42
CA GLN A 347 -2.35 19.23 21.44
C GLN A 347 -1.20 18.21 21.42
N LEU A 348 -0.51 18.04 20.28
CA LEU A 348 0.66 17.16 20.17
C LEU A 348 1.77 17.56 21.13
N SER A 349 1.94 18.87 21.37
CA SER A 349 2.96 19.38 22.29
C SER A 349 2.78 18.90 23.73
N ALA A 350 1.52 18.78 24.19
CA ALA A 350 1.21 18.27 25.51
C ALA A 350 1.61 16.79 25.64
N PHE A 351 1.33 15.97 24.62
CA PHE A 351 1.72 14.56 24.62
C PHE A 351 3.24 14.38 24.56
N ALA A 352 3.94 15.18 23.74
CA ALA A 352 5.39 15.12 23.65
C ALA A 352 6.09 15.52 24.97
N ARG A 353 5.60 16.57 25.64
CA ARG A 353 6.09 16.97 26.97
C ARG A 353 5.82 15.89 28.02
N GLU A 354 4.62 15.32 28.03
CA GLU A 354 4.27 14.19 28.93
C GLU A 354 5.22 12.99 28.73
N ILE A 355 5.57 12.66 27.48
CA ILE A 355 6.55 11.61 27.17
C ILE A 355 7.94 11.97 27.69
N LEU A 356 8.43 13.19 27.44
CA LEU A 356 9.75 13.62 27.90
C LEU A 356 9.87 13.61 29.43
N GLU A 357 8.79 13.94 30.14
CA GLU A 357 8.74 13.91 31.61
C GLU A 357 8.71 12.48 32.16
N ARG A 358 7.85 11.61 31.62
CA ARG A 358 7.62 10.24 32.15
C ARG A 358 8.61 9.20 31.63
N ASN A 359 9.16 9.42 30.44
CA ASN A 359 10.10 8.54 29.76
C ASN A 359 11.26 9.39 29.20
N PRO A 360 12.16 9.92 30.05
CA PRO A 360 13.27 10.76 29.61
C PRO A 360 14.18 10.05 28.59
N SER A 361 14.34 8.74 28.69
CA SER A 361 15.09 7.94 27.72
C SER A 361 14.42 7.79 26.35
N VAL A 362 13.16 8.23 26.21
CA VAL A 362 12.33 8.11 25.00
C VAL A 362 12.38 6.71 24.40
N HIS A 363 12.24 5.70 25.25
CA HIS A 363 12.17 4.30 24.81
C HIS A 363 10.78 3.97 24.27
N LEU A 364 10.73 3.29 23.12
CA LEU A 364 9.48 2.82 22.53
C LEU A 364 8.86 1.72 23.40
N THR A 365 7.56 1.82 23.68
CA THR A 365 6.77 0.75 24.28
C THR A 365 6.42 -0.32 23.25
N ARG A 366 6.37 0.06 21.96
CA ARG A 366 6.20 -0.85 20.82
C ARG A 366 7.14 -0.45 19.69
N ASN A 367 7.94 -1.42 19.25
CA ASN A 367 8.69 -1.35 18.01
C ASN A 367 8.18 -2.41 17.01
N GLY A 368 8.56 -2.31 15.74
CA GLY A 368 8.29 -3.35 14.74
C GLY A 368 9.36 -4.44 14.73
N SER A 369 9.15 -5.44 13.89
CA SER A 369 10.03 -6.60 13.75
C SER A 369 10.84 -6.58 12.46
N ARG A 370 10.38 -5.86 11.42
CA ARG A 370 10.96 -5.89 10.08
C ARG A 370 11.88 -4.70 9.87
N ASN A 371 13.14 -4.99 9.56
CA ASN A 371 14.09 -4.04 9.00
C ASN A 371 14.37 -4.47 7.54
N ALA A 372 13.91 -3.68 6.58
CA ALA A 372 14.08 -3.97 5.15
C ALA A 372 15.43 -3.46 4.59
N GLY A 373 16.23 -2.76 5.41
CA GLY A 373 17.52 -2.20 4.99
C GLY A 373 17.40 -1.05 3.99
N ASP A 374 16.21 -0.44 3.88
CA ASP A 374 15.94 0.70 2.98
C ASP A 374 16.03 2.05 3.71
N HIS A 375 15.15 2.29 4.66
CA HIS A 375 15.02 3.52 5.45
C HIS A 375 14.54 3.23 6.85
N GLU A 376 14.62 4.24 7.72
CA GLU A 376 13.90 4.25 8.99
C GLU A 376 12.38 4.27 8.77
N PRO A 377 11.58 3.78 9.72
CA PRO A 377 10.12 3.93 9.68
C PRO A 377 9.67 5.39 9.51
N ILE A 378 8.45 5.57 9.02
CA ILE A 378 7.87 6.88 8.73
C ILE A 378 7.59 7.63 10.04
N ALA A 379 8.28 8.75 10.26
CA ALA A 379 8.28 9.50 11.53
C ALA A 379 8.24 11.03 11.29
N PRO A 380 7.65 11.82 12.20
CA PRO A 380 7.52 13.29 12.07
C PRO A 380 8.81 14.03 12.47
N VAL A 381 9.83 14.03 11.63
CA VAL A 381 11.14 14.65 11.92
C VAL A 381 11.16 16.18 11.88
N GLY A 382 10.05 16.81 11.52
CA GLY A 382 9.92 18.26 11.46
C GLY A 382 8.45 18.69 11.45
N LEU A 383 8.22 19.99 11.31
CA LEU A 383 6.88 20.57 11.16
C LEU A 383 6.59 20.87 9.68
N PRO A 384 5.36 20.65 9.20
CA PRO A 384 4.97 21.03 7.85
C PRO A 384 5.06 22.55 7.69
N LYS A 385 5.60 22.98 6.55
CA LYS A 385 5.76 24.40 6.18
C LYS A 385 4.53 24.93 5.45
N SER A 386 3.83 24.05 4.74
CA SER A 386 2.60 24.40 4.03
C SER A 386 1.47 24.78 4.98
N SER A 387 0.65 25.74 4.53
CA SER A 387 -0.63 26.09 5.13
C SER A 387 -1.78 25.21 4.63
N ASP A 388 -1.54 24.24 3.74
CA ASP A 388 -2.54 23.29 3.27
C ASP A 388 -3.06 22.44 4.43
N GLU A 389 -4.35 22.59 4.74
CA GLU A 389 -4.99 21.93 5.88
C GLU A 389 -4.98 20.40 5.73
N GLY A 390 -5.16 19.89 4.51
CA GLY A 390 -5.12 18.45 4.24
C GLY A 390 -3.74 17.87 4.53
N LEU A 391 -2.68 18.56 4.08
CA LEU A 391 -1.30 18.16 4.31
C LEU A 391 -0.94 18.21 5.81
N ARG A 392 -1.36 19.26 6.51
CA ARG A 392 -1.20 19.38 7.97
C ARG A 392 -1.92 18.27 8.71
N LYS A 393 -3.15 17.92 8.30
CA LYS A 393 -3.92 16.83 8.89
C LYS A 393 -3.27 15.46 8.63
N ALA A 394 -2.71 15.24 7.44
CA ALA A 394 -1.93 14.03 7.15
C ALA A 394 -0.69 13.91 8.05
N TRP A 395 0.05 15.01 8.22
CA TRP A 395 1.18 15.05 9.13
C TRP A 395 0.76 14.81 10.58
N GLU A 396 -0.33 15.42 11.04
CA GLU A 396 -0.84 15.23 12.40
C GLU A 396 -1.18 13.76 12.67
N LEU A 397 -1.82 13.07 11.71
CA LEU A 397 -2.11 11.64 11.82
C LEU A 397 -0.82 10.81 11.96
N ILE A 398 0.22 11.13 11.17
CA ILE A 398 1.55 10.49 11.28
C ILE A 398 2.17 10.78 12.65
N ALA A 399 2.09 12.02 13.13
CA ALA A 399 2.66 12.42 14.40
C ALA A 399 1.97 11.75 15.60
N ARG A 400 0.63 11.69 15.61
CA ARG A 400 -0.14 10.93 16.62
C ARG A 400 0.22 9.46 16.60
N ARG A 401 0.37 8.87 15.40
CA ARG A 401 0.77 7.48 15.23
C ARG A 401 2.15 7.19 15.82
N TYR A 402 3.08 8.13 15.66
CA TYR A 402 4.42 8.05 16.23
C TYR A 402 4.43 8.24 17.74
N LEU A 403 3.76 9.26 18.27
CA LEU A 403 3.65 9.52 19.72
C LEU A 403 3.03 8.34 20.48
N ALA A 404 2.05 7.67 19.90
CA ALA A 404 1.43 6.47 20.48
C ALA A 404 2.42 5.32 20.77
N LEU A 405 3.56 5.26 20.07
CA LEU A 405 4.59 4.25 20.29
C LEU A 405 5.34 4.40 21.62
N PHE A 406 5.12 5.50 22.35
CA PHE A 406 5.75 5.81 23.63
C PHE A 406 4.76 5.73 24.80
N TYR A 407 3.48 5.48 24.52
CA TYR A 407 2.45 5.28 25.54
C TYR A 407 2.27 3.78 25.84
N PRO A 408 1.85 3.42 27.06
CA PRO A 408 1.53 2.04 27.38
C PRO A 408 0.34 1.52 26.53
N PRO A 409 0.18 0.20 26.42
CA PRO A 409 -1.03 -0.41 25.88
C PRO A 409 -2.30 0.14 26.55
N ALA A 410 -3.40 0.16 25.80
CA ALA A 410 -4.71 0.33 26.42
C ALA A 410 -5.07 -0.96 27.17
N VAL A 411 -5.76 -0.84 28.30
CA VAL A 411 -6.26 -1.99 29.07
C VAL A 411 -7.77 -1.96 29.01
N VAL A 412 -8.36 -3.04 28.51
CA VAL A 412 -9.81 -3.22 28.45
C VAL A 412 -10.20 -4.40 29.33
N SER A 413 -11.33 -4.27 30.02
CA SER A 413 -12.03 -5.40 30.65
C SER A 413 -12.98 -6.00 29.61
N GLU A 414 -12.92 -7.31 29.46
CA GLU A 414 -13.92 -8.12 28.76
C GLU A 414 -14.58 -9.00 29.84
N SER A 415 -15.89 -8.86 30.03
CA SER A 415 -16.65 -9.59 31.04
C SER A 415 -17.78 -10.39 30.40
N VAL A 416 -18.02 -11.60 30.90
CA VAL A 416 -19.10 -12.47 30.48
C VAL A 416 -19.87 -12.91 31.72
N MET A 417 -21.16 -12.58 31.77
CA MET A 417 -22.08 -13.07 32.80
C MET A 417 -22.87 -14.23 32.22
N HIS A 418 -22.72 -15.40 32.82
CA HIS A 418 -23.48 -16.60 32.51
C HIS A 418 -24.71 -16.68 33.40
N VAL A 419 -25.87 -16.99 32.81
CA VAL A 419 -27.16 -17.05 33.46
C VAL A 419 -27.87 -18.33 33.03
N ASP A 420 -28.29 -19.15 33.99
CA ASP A 420 -29.22 -20.24 33.74
C ASP A 420 -30.65 -19.69 33.71
N VAL A 421 -31.33 -19.89 32.59
CA VAL A 421 -32.74 -19.51 32.42
C VAL A 421 -33.53 -20.77 32.14
N GLY A 422 -34.20 -21.30 33.17
CA GLY A 422 -35.00 -22.51 33.06
C GLY A 422 -34.21 -23.75 32.61
N GLY A 423 -32.96 -23.90 33.07
CA GLY A 423 -32.08 -25.01 32.67
C GLY A 423 -31.37 -24.83 31.33
N ARG A 424 -31.41 -23.62 30.74
CA ARG A 424 -30.74 -23.29 29.48
C ARG A 424 -29.66 -22.21 29.71
N PRO A 425 -28.47 -22.36 29.11
CA PRO A 425 -27.38 -21.40 29.28
C PRO A 425 -27.57 -20.15 28.41
N PHE A 426 -27.61 -19.00 29.06
CA PHE A 426 -27.58 -17.68 28.45
C PHE A 426 -26.36 -16.90 28.93
N LYS A 427 -25.92 -15.93 28.13
CA LYS A 427 -24.85 -15.01 28.51
C LYS A 427 -25.13 -13.57 28.14
N ALA A 428 -24.57 -12.64 28.91
CA ALA A 428 -24.35 -11.27 28.49
C ALA A 428 -22.86 -10.98 28.45
N GLU A 429 -22.43 -10.24 27.42
CA GLU A 429 -21.06 -9.79 27.26
C GLU A 429 -21.01 -8.28 27.46
N GLY A 430 -20.03 -7.84 28.24
CA GLY A 430 -19.77 -6.42 28.45
C GLY A 430 -18.28 -6.14 28.42
N GLY A 431 -17.96 -4.87 28.28
CA GLY A 431 -16.58 -4.43 28.26
C GLY A 431 -16.44 -2.98 28.65
N SER A 432 -15.29 -2.65 29.21
CA SER A 432 -14.99 -1.28 29.62
C SER A 432 -13.52 -0.96 29.41
N LEU A 433 -13.23 0.28 29.04
CA LEU A 433 -11.87 0.79 28.92
C LEU A 433 -11.33 1.14 30.31
N LEU A 434 -10.55 0.22 30.90
CA LEU A 434 -9.95 0.42 32.23
C LEU A 434 -8.82 1.46 32.19
N ASN A 435 -7.99 1.40 31.15
CA ASN A 435 -6.92 2.37 30.93
C ASN A 435 -6.83 2.72 29.44
N PRO A 436 -6.97 4.00 29.05
CA PRO A 436 -6.91 4.39 27.65
C PRO A 436 -5.53 4.19 27.00
N GLY A 437 -4.45 4.20 27.78
CA GLY A 437 -3.08 4.07 27.26
C GLY A 437 -2.84 4.98 26.04
N PHE A 438 -2.30 4.40 24.97
CA PHE A 438 -2.02 5.10 23.71
C PHE A 438 -3.27 5.70 23.01
N LEU A 439 -4.49 5.23 23.30
CA LEU A 439 -5.72 5.73 22.67
C LEU A 439 -5.99 7.20 22.99
N LYS A 440 -5.46 7.69 24.12
CA LYS A 440 -5.48 9.12 24.50
C LYS A 440 -4.89 9.99 23.39
N VAL A 441 -3.80 9.52 22.76
CA VAL A 441 -3.09 10.25 21.69
C VAL A 441 -3.92 10.28 20.40
N TYR A 442 -4.72 9.25 20.12
CA TYR A 442 -5.54 9.17 18.92
C TYR A 442 -6.83 9.97 19.01
N GLY A 443 -7.25 10.39 20.21
CA GLY A 443 -8.58 10.97 20.41
C GLY A 443 -9.70 9.97 20.13
N SER A 444 -9.41 8.66 20.22
CA SER A 444 -10.37 7.58 19.93
C SER A 444 -10.90 6.91 21.19
N VAL A 445 -10.72 7.53 22.36
CA VAL A 445 -11.23 7.03 23.65
C VAL A 445 -12.75 6.87 23.57
N GLU A 446 -13.45 7.85 23.01
CA GLU A 446 -14.91 7.85 22.84
C GLU A 446 -15.43 6.76 21.89
N ARG A 447 -14.55 6.16 21.07
CA ARG A 447 -14.93 5.04 20.19
C ARG A 447 -15.06 3.72 20.95
N PHE A 448 -14.52 3.65 22.17
CA PHE A 448 -14.82 2.56 23.10
C PHE A 448 -16.13 2.90 23.79
N GLN A 449 -17.22 2.32 23.29
CA GLN A 449 -18.49 2.35 24.01
C GLN A 449 -18.34 1.41 25.21
N ASP A 450 -18.15 1.99 26.38
CA ASP A 450 -18.26 1.24 27.63
C ASP A 450 -19.66 0.66 27.71
N ASN A 451 -19.72 -0.67 27.79
CA ASN A 451 -20.93 -1.43 28.03
C ASN A 451 -20.66 -2.35 29.23
N PRO A 452 -20.47 -1.78 30.44
CA PRO A 452 -20.23 -2.58 31.63
C PRO A 452 -21.46 -3.46 31.90
N LEU A 453 -21.21 -4.69 32.37
CA LEU A 453 -22.28 -5.53 32.87
C LEU A 453 -22.75 -5.02 34.23
N PRO A 454 -24.05 -5.16 34.57
CA PRO A 454 -24.52 -4.96 35.93
C PRO A 454 -23.73 -5.80 36.93
N LYS A 455 -23.57 -5.28 38.16
CA LYS A 455 -22.92 -6.05 39.23
C LYS A 455 -23.84 -7.18 39.67
N ALA A 456 -23.34 -8.42 39.57
CA ALA A 456 -24.02 -9.60 40.08
C ALA A 456 -23.01 -10.63 40.59
N ALA A 457 -23.42 -11.44 41.56
CA ALA A 457 -22.67 -12.58 42.08
C ALA A 457 -23.26 -13.90 41.57
N GLU A 458 -22.47 -14.96 41.61
CA GLU A 458 -22.99 -16.31 41.37
C GLU A 458 -24.13 -16.58 42.35
N GLY A 459 -25.26 -16.95 41.77
CA GLY A 459 -26.48 -17.26 42.48
C GLY A 459 -27.50 -16.14 42.64
N ASP A 460 -27.17 -14.93 42.20
CA ASP A 460 -28.14 -13.82 42.12
C ASP A 460 -29.31 -14.19 41.20
N GLU A 461 -30.52 -13.75 41.59
CA GLU A 461 -31.74 -13.94 40.80
C GLU A 461 -31.78 -12.90 39.66
N VAL A 462 -32.16 -13.37 38.47
CA VAL A 462 -32.33 -12.55 37.26
C VAL A 462 -33.80 -12.57 36.87
N GLU A 463 -34.46 -11.42 36.87
CA GLU A 463 -35.85 -11.30 36.42
C GLU A 463 -35.91 -11.31 34.89
N ILE A 464 -36.69 -12.22 34.31
CA ILE A 464 -36.84 -12.36 32.87
C ILE A 464 -38.18 -11.76 32.45
N SER A 465 -38.10 -10.69 31.66
CA SER A 465 -39.29 -9.99 31.17
C SER A 465 -39.81 -10.57 29.86
N LYS A 466 -38.91 -11.00 28.98
CA LYS A 466 -39.26 -11.50 27.65
C LYS A 466 -38.16 -12.38 27.09
N ILE A 467 -38.52 -13.57 26.62
CA ILE A 467 -37.64 -14.45 25.83
C ILE A 467 -38.17 -14.48 24.40
N TYR A 468 -37.29 -14.28 23.43
CA TYR A 468 -37.68 -14.26 22.02
C TYR A 468 -36.52 -14.67 21.12
N TYR A 469 -36.83 -15.16 19.92
CA TYR A 469 -35.83 -15.36 18.87
C TYR A 469 -35.94 -14.29 17.79
N ARG A 470 -34.81 -13.94 17.17
CA ARG A 470 -34.76 -13.08 15.97
C ARG A 470 -34.20 -13.85 14.80
N LYS A 471 -34.90 -13.79 13.68
CA LYS A 471 -34.39 -14.25 12.39
C LYS A 471 -33.43 -13.21 11.84
N SER A 472 -32.26 -13.65 11.43
CA SER A 472 -31.27 -12.87 10.69
C SER A 472 -30.81 -13.65 9.46
N LEU A 473 -30.13 -12.96 8.55
CA LEU A 473 -29.53 -13.57 7.36
C LEU A 473 -28.02 -13.37 7.44
N THR A 474 -27.27 -14.39 7.02
CA THR A 474 -25.84 -14.21 6.76
C THR A 474 -25.66 -13.15 5.67
N LYS A 475 -24.54 -12.41 5.70
CA LYS A 475 -24.22 -11.37 4.72
C LYS A 475 -23.03 -11.81 3.86
N PRO A 476 -22.99 -11.43 2.58
CA PRO A 476 -21.80 -11.64 1.76
C PRO A 476 -20.62 -10.84 2.33
N PRO A 477 -19.38 -11.23 2.01
CA PRO A 477 -18.21 -10.43 2.38
C PRO A 477 -18.30 -9.03 1.75
N PRO A 478 -17.82 -7.98 2.44
CA PRO A 478 -17.83 -6.64 1.88
C PRO A 478 -16.86 -6.52 0.71
N ARG A 479 -17.16 -5.61 -0.22
CA ARG A 479 -16.18 -5.12 -1.20
C ARG A 479 -15.01 -4.45 -0.49
N TYR A 480 -13.84 -4.47 -1.11
CA TYR A 480 -12.68 -3.77 -0.58
C TYR A 480 -12.80 -2.25 -0.76
N THR A 481 -12.20 -1.50 0.14
CA THR A 481 -11.79 -0.11 -0.05
C THR A 481 -10.43 -0.06 -0.76
N GLU A 482 -10.05 1.08 -1.35
CA GLU A 482 -8.73 1.22 -1.97
C GLU A 482 -7.57 1.01 -0.96
N ALA A 483 -7.76 1.42 0.29
CA ALA A 483 -6.78 1.20 1.37
C ALA A 483 -6.59 -0.30 1.68
N GLU A 484 -7.68 -1.06 1.67
CA GLU A 484 -7.62 -2.52 1.83
C GLU A 484 -6.94 -3.18 0.63
N LEU A 485 -7.08 -2.63 -0.59
CA LEU A 485 -6.36 -3.15 -1.76
C LEU A 485 -4.85 -3.04 -1.62
N VAL A 486 -4.32 -1.95 -1.08
CA VAL A 486 -2.85 -1.85 -0.84
C VAL A 486 -2.37 -2.97 0.09
N THR A 487 -3.18 -3.33 1.10
CA THR A 487 -2.88 -4.44 2.01
C THR A 487 -2.97 -5.77 1.30
N LEU A 488 -4.07 -6.00 0.56
CA LEU A 488 -4.29 -7.22 -0.19
C LEU A 488 -3.15 -7.48 -1.19
N MET A 489 -2.69 -6.43 -1.87
CA MET A 489 -1.55 -6.49 -2.79
C MET A 489 -0.26 -6.90 -2.07
N GLU A 490 0.02 -6.30 -0.90
CA GLU A 490 1.19 -6.66 -0.08
C GLU A 490 1.15 -8.13 0.39
N GLU A 491 0.00 -8.57 0.93
CA GLU A 491 -0.21 -9.94 1.42
C GLU A 491 -0.07 -10.99 0.32
N ASN A 492 -0.47 -10.64 -0.90
CA ASN A 492 -0.33 -11.51 -2.08
C ASN A 492 1.03 -11.37 -2.78
N GLY A 493 1.93 -10.51 -2.30
CA GLY A 493 3.24 -10.29 -2.91
C GLY A 493 3.17 -9.68 -4.31
N ILE A 494 2.16 -8.86 -4.61
CA ILE A 494 1.99 -8.20 -5.90
C ILE A 494 2.25 -6.69 -5.81
N GLY A 495 3.12 -6.19 -6.68
CA GLY A 495 3.55 -4.79 -6.67
C GLY A 495 4.41 -4.42 -5.45
N THR A 496 5.20 -3.38 -5.62
CA THR A 496 6.08 -2.84 -4.57
C THR A 496 5.37 -1.72 -3.82
N LYS A 497 5.92 -1.32 -2.68
CA LYS A 497 5.46 -0.14 -1.92
C LYS A 497 5.31 1.13 -2.77
N SER A 498 6.09 1.25 -3.85
CA SER A 498 6.06 2.38 -4.78
C SER A 498 5.03 2.22 -5.90
N SER A 499 4.67 0.99 -6.31
CA SER A 499 3.79 0.77 -7.46
C SER A 499 2.34 0.44 -7.13
N ARG A 500 2.04 -0.09 -5.93
CA ARG A 500 0.66 -0.47 -5.54
C ARG A 500 -0.37 0.67 -5.70
N PRO A 501 -0.11 1.92 -5.24
CA PRO A 501 -1.07 3.01 -5.41
C PRO A 501 -1.35 3.31 -6.89
N GLU A 502 -0.31 3.24 -7.72
CA GLU A 502 -0.39 3.55 -9.15
C GLU A 502 -1.15 2.48 -9.93
N ILE A 503 -0.96 1.20 -9.61
CA ILE A 503 -1.70 0.10 -10.22
C ILE A 503 -3.21 0.21 -9.96
N ILE A 504 -3.61 0.66 -8.77
CA ILE A 504 -5.03 0.93 -8.46
C ILE A 504 -5.55 2.08 -9.33
N SER A 505 -4.77 3.16 -9.52
CA SER A 505 -5.12 4.25 -10.44
C SER A 505 -5.27 3.77 -11.88
N ILE A 506 -4.33 2.93 -12.36
CA ILE A 506 -4.35 2.36 -13.72
C ILE A 506 -5.63 1.54 -13.97
N LEU A 507 -6.06 0.71 -13.02
CA LEU A 507 -7.31 -0.05 -13.16
C LEU A 507 -8.55 0.86 -13.27
N LYS A 508 -8.56 2.01 -12.57
CA LYS A 508 -9.63 3.01 -12.66
C LYS A 508 -9.61 3.75 -14.00
N GLU A 509 -8.44 4.20 -14.43
CA GLU A 509 -8.25 4.90 -15.72
C GLU A 509 -8.70 4.04 -16.90
N ARG A 510 -8.42 2.74 -16.83
CA ARG A 510 -8.84 1.74 -17.82
C ARG A 510 -10.30 1.33 -17.70
N LYS A 511 -11.03 1.87 -16.73
CA LYS A 511 -12.43 1.57 -16.44
C LYS A 511 -12.69 0.08 -16.14
N TYR A 512 -11.69 -0.64 -15.63
CA TYR A 512 -11.86 -2.02 -15.16
C TYR A 512 -12.48 -2.07 -13.77
N ILE A 513 -12.24 -1.03 -12.98
CA ILE A 513 -12.87 -0.85 -11.67
C ILE A 513 -13.45 0.56 -11.55
N SER A 514 -14.41 0.71 -10.63
CA SER A 514 -14.93 2.00 -10.20
C SER A 514 -14.97 2.07 -8.67
N VAL A 515 -15.01 3.28 -8.12
CA VAL A 515 -15.11 3.50 -6.68
C VAL A 515 -16.42 4.22 -6.39
N SER A 516 -17.26 3.64 -5.54
CA SER A 516 -18.53 4.22 -5.09
C SER A 516 -18.71 3.97 -3.60
N GLY A 517 -19.11 5.00 -2.84
CA GLY A 517 -19.23 4.90 -1.38
C GLY A 517 -17.96 4.44 -0.67
N GLY A 518 -16.78 4.75 -1.22
CA GLY A 518 -15.48 4.29 -0.71
C GLY A 518 -15.15 2.81 -0.97
N ARG A 519 -16.01 2.10 -1.70
CA ARG A 519 -15.85 0.68 -2.05
C ARG A 519 -15.51 0.52 -3.52
N VAL A 520 -14.68 -0.46 -3.83
CA VAL A 520 -14.21 -0.79 -5.18
C VAL A 520 -15.16 -1.81 -5.80
N TYR A 521 -15.67 -1.50 -6.98
CA TYR A 521 -16.53 -2.35 -7.80
C TYR A 521 -15.77 -2.74 -9.06
N VAL A 522 -15.86 -4.01 -9.46
CA VAL A 522 -15.40 -4.42 -10.79
C VAL A 522 -16.47 -4.04 -11.82
N THR A 523 -16.08 -3.38 -12.89
CA THR A 523 -17.02 -3.02 -13.96
C THR A 523 -17.39 -4.25 -14.80
N GLU A 524 -18.37 -4.13 -15.68
CA GLU A 524 -18.70 -5.21 -16.63
C GLU A 524 -17.49 -5.56 -17.50
N LEU A 525 -16.78 -4.55 -18.04
CA LEU A 525 -15.56 -4.74 -18.82
C LEU A 525 -14.48 -5.45 -18.00
N GLY A 526 -14.25 -5.01 -16.76
CA GLY A 526 -13.27 -5.64 -15.87
C GLY A 526 -13.64 -7.09 -15.54
N SER A 527 -14.93 -7.38 -15.34
CA SER A 527 -15.41 -8.72 -15.00
C SER A 527 -15.30 -9.69 -16.17
N LYS A 528 -15.69 -9.26 -17.38
CA LYS A 528 -15.53 -10.04 -18.61
C LYS A 528 -14.05 -10.36 -18.88
N LEU A 529 -13.18 -9.35 -18.78
CA LEU A 529 -11.74 -9.53 -18.97
C LEU A 529 -11.14 -10.47 -17.90
N ALA A 530 -11.44 -10.25 -16.62
CA ALA A 530 -10.88 -11.04 -15.53
C ALA A 530 -11.35 -12.50 -15.57
N GLY A 531 -12.64 -12.74 -15.81
CA GLY A 531 -13.20 -14.08 -15.93
C GLY A 531 -12.60 -14.85 -17.09
N LEU A 532 -12.50 -14.21 -18.26
CA LEU A 532 -11.85 -14.80 -19.43
C LEU A 532 -10.41 -15.18 -19.13
N LEU A 533 -9.61 -14.22 -18.64
CA LEU A 533 -8.19 -14.45 -18.37
C LEU A 533 -7.97 -15.47 -17.25
N GLU A 534 -8.83 -15.53 -16.25
CA GLU A 534 -8.77 -16.56 -15.21
C GLU A 534 -9.00 -17.96 -15.79
N GLU A 535 -9.96 -18.10 -16.72
CA GLU A 535 -10.29 -19.38 -17.35
C GLU A 535 -9.21 -19.87 -18.32
N VAL A 536 -8.72 -18.98 -19.20
CA VAL A 536 -7.81 -19.36 -20.30
C VAL A 536 -6.34 -19.13 -19.98
N TRP A 537 -6.04 -18.30 -18.97
CA TRP A 537 -4.68 -17.86 -18.65
C TRP A 537 -4.43 -17.72 -17.13
N GLY A 538 -5.08 -18.54 -16.31
CA GLY A 538 -5.10 -18.43 -14.85
C GLY A 538 -3.73 -18.37 -14.16
N ASP A 539 -2.74 -19.14 -14.64
CA ASP A 539 -1.36 -19.10 -14.09
C ASP A 539 -0.73 -17.70 -14.19
N PHE A 540 -1.05 -16.95 -15.26
CA PHE A 540 -0.63 -15.56 -15.45
C PHE A 540 -1.55 -14.57 -14.73
N ALA A 541 -2.87 -14.79 -14.83
CA ALA A 541 -3.89 -13.87 -14.34
C ALA A 541 -3.98 -13.82 -12.81
N THR A 542 -3.47 -14.83 -12.11
CA THR A 542 -3.45 -14.87 -10.64
C THR A 542 -2.16 -14.28 -10.05
N PRO A 543 -2.11 -13.99 -8.72
CA PRO A 543 -0.91 -13.47 -8.08
C PRO A 543 0.37 -14.32 -8.24
N THR A 544 0.24 -15.61 -8.55
CA THR A 544 1.34 -16.58 -8.62
C THR A 544 2.50 -16.12 -9.50
N PHE A 545 2.24 -15.81 -10.77
CA PHE A 545 3.29 -15.39 -11.70
C PHE A 545 3.88 -14.03 -11.31
N THR A 546 3.04 -13.10 -10.85
CA THR A 546 3.51 -11.78 -10.40
C THR A 546 4.46 -11.89 -9.21
N LYS A 547 4.10 -12.71 -8.21
CA LYS A 547 4.94 -12.95 -7.03
C LYS A 547 6.26 -13.60 -7.40
N TYR A 548 6.23 -14.59 -8.29
CA TYR A 548 7.46 -15.21 -8.83
C TYR A 548 8.42 -14.17 -9.44
N VAL A 549 7.90 -13.22 -10.21
CA VAL A 549 8.72 -12.12 -10.75
C VAL A 549 9.26 -11.22 -9.64
N GLU A 550 8.46 -10.85 -8.63
CA GLU A 550 8.96 -10.01 -7.52
C GLU A 550 10.03 -10.72 -6.67
N ASP A 551 9.89 -12.03 -6.43
CA ASP A 551 10.90 -12.83 -5.72
C ASP A 551 12.23 -12.85 -6.51
N LEU A 552 12.16 -12.93 -7.84
CA LEU A 552 13.30 -12.77 -8.74
C LEU A 552 13.93 -11.37 -8.63
N MET A 553 13.14 -10.31 -8.56
CA MET A 553 13.67 -8.95 -8.41
C MET A 553 14.39 -8.77 -7.08
N GLU A 554 13.92 -9.40 -6.00
CA GLU A 554 14.62 -9.40 -4.71
C GLU A 554 15.94 -10.20 -4.78
N ARG A 555 16.00 -11.31 -5.55
CA ARG A 555 17.27 -12.00 -5.85
C ARG A 555 18.26 -11.09 -6.60
N VAL A 556 17.79 -10.33 -7.59
CA VAL A 556 18.63 -9.36 -8.32
C VAL A 556 19.12 -8.25 -7.40
N LYS A 557 18.23 -7.69 -6.58
CA LYS A 557 18.54 -6.60 -5.64
C LYS A 557 19.57 -7.02 -4.57
N SER A 558 19.47 -8.25 -4.07
CA SER A 558 20.44 -8.84 -3.13
C SER A 558 21.77 -9.25 -3.79
N GLY A 559 21.85 -9.24 -5.12
CA GLY A 559 23.03 -9.67 -5.87
C GLY A 559 23.17 -11.19 -5.99
N THR A 560 22.14 -11.95 -5.63
CA THR A 560 22.13 -13.42 -5.75
C THR A 560 21.77 -13.91 -7.15
N SER A 561 21.28 -13.03 -8.02
CA SER A 561 21.04 -13.27 -9.45
C SER A 561 21.43 -12.05 -10.30
N SER A 562 21.85 -12.27 -11.54
CA SER A 562 22.00 -11.17 -12.51
C SER A 562 20.63 -10.74 -13.05
N TRP A 563 20.53 -9.49 -13.51
CA TRP A 563 19.27 -8.99 -14.05
C TRP A 563 18.95 -9.61 -15.41
N GLU A 564 19.97 -9.93 -16.21
CA GLU A 564 19.84 -10.64 -17.48
C GLU A 564 19.34 -12.07 -17.27
N GLY A 565 19.91 -12.77 -16.27
CA GLY A 565 19.50 -14.13 -15.92
C GLY A 565 18.05 -14.18 -15.44
N ALA A 566 17.67 -13.23 -14.57
CA ALA A 566 16.29 -13.10 -14.12
C ALA A 566 15.32 -12.80 -15.27
N LEU A 567 15.70 -11.92 -16.20
CA LEU A 567 14.89 -11.62 -17.40
C LEU A 567 14.68 -12.87 -18.26
N GLU A 568 15.72 -13.69 -18.45
CA GLU A 568 15.63 -14.90 -19.26
C GLU A 568 14.81 -16.02 -18.59
N GLU A 569 14.92 -16.16 -17.26
CA GLU A 569 14.08 -17.06 -16.47
C GLU A 569 12.60 -16.71 -16.65
N VAL A 570 12.27 -15.40 -16.55
CA VAL A 570 10.90 -14.92 -16.77
C VAL A 570 10.48 -15.07 -18.22
N ARG A 571 11.35 -14.80 -19.21
CA ARG A 571 11.04 -14.98 -20.64
C ARG A 571 10.63 -16.41 -20.92
N THR A 572 11.41 -17.38 -20.44
CA THR A 572 11.13 -18.81 -20.61
C THR A 572 9.78 -19.17 -20.00
N ARG A 573 9.55 -18.81 -18.74
CA ARG A 573 8.29 -19.10 -18.05
C ARG A 573 7.10 -18.42 -18.72
N TYR A 574 7.26 -17.17 -19.14
CA TYR A 574 6.23 -16.40 -19.81
C TYR A 574 5.92 -16.96 -21.20
N MET A 575 6.90 -17.48 -21.92
CA MET A 575 6.68 -18.16 -23.20
C MET A 575 5.75 -19.36 -23.08
N GLU A 576 5.95 -20.20 -22.04
CA GLU A 576 5.06 -21.33 -21.75
C GLU A 576 3.62 -20.84 -21.52
N LEU A 577 3.46 -19.78 -20.73
CA LEU A 577 2.17 -19.17 -20.45
C LEU A 577 1.55 -18.58 -21.73
N PHE A 578 2.33 -17.90 -22.55
CA PHE A 578 1.87 -17.30 -23.79
C PHE A 578 1.41 -18.36 -24.80
N THR A 579 2.11 -19.49 -24.91
CA THR A 579 1.66 -20.63 -25.72
C THR A 579 0.33 -21.20 -25.23
N LYS A 580 0.16 -21.39 -23.91
CA LYS A 580 -1.12 -21.82 -23.33
C LYS A 580 -2.27 -20.87 -23.66
N LEU A 581 -2.02 -19.55 -23.63
CA LEU A 581 -3.00 -18.55 -24.06
C LEU A 581 -3.43 -18.79 -25.52
N ARG A 582 -2.46 -19.08 -26.40
CA ARG A 582 -2.72 -19.35 -27.82
C ARG A 582 -3.48 -20.64 -28.08
N GLU A 583 -3.18 -21.70 -27.34
CA GLU A 583 -3.91 -22.97 -27.42
C GLU A 583 -5.40 -22.80 -27.08
N ASN A 584 -5.73 -21.81 -26.25
CA ASN A 584 -7.09 -21.49 -25.85
C ASN A 584 -7.77 -20.39 -26.69
N LYS A 585 -7.19 -19.99 -27.83
CA LYS A 585 -7.76 -18.95 -28.74
C LYS A 585 -9.20 -19.20 -29.12
N GLY A 586 -9.56 -20.45 -29.42
CA GLY A 586 -10.93 -20.82 -29.79
C GLY A 586 -11.94 -20.44 -28.70
N ARG A 587 -11.59 -20.62 -27.42
CA ARG A 587 -12.45 -20.26 -26.29
C ARG A 587 -12.59 -18.76 -26.13
N ILE A 588 -11.52 -17.99 -26.38
CA ILE A 588 -11.53 -16.52 -26.38
C ILE A 588 -12.49 -15.99 -27.44
N ILE A 589 -12.47 -16.60 -28.63
CA ILE A 589 -13.34 -16.20 -29.75
C ILE A 589 -14.81 -16.56 -29.47
N THR A 590 -15.09 -17.74 -28.92
CA THR A 590 -16.47 -18.19 -28.66
C THR A 590 -17.13 -17.49 -27.48
N THR A 591 -16.41 -17.27 -26.35
CA THR A 591 -16.95 -16.49 -25.23
C THR A 591 -17.10 -15.00 -25.56
N GLY A 592 -16.34 -14.48 -26.54
CA GLY A 592 -16.51 -13.13 -27.05
C GLY A 592 -17.71 -12.93 -27.99
N GLY A 593 -18.23 -14.02 -28.58
CA GLY A 593 -19.38 -14.00 -29.50
C GLY A 593 -20.68 -14.55 -28.93
N ALA A 594 -20.64 -15.22 -27.77
CA ALA A 594 -21.81 -15.85 -27.15
C ALA A 594 -22.51 -14.91 -26.15
N ASP A 595 -23.04 -13.80 -26.64
CA ASP A 595 -24.08 -13.00 -25.99
C ASP A 595 -24.99 -12.48 -27.11
N GLU A 596 -25.91 -13.33 -27.56
CA GLU A 596 -27.18 -13.05 -28.27
C GLU A 596 -27.57 -14.24 -29.14
N GLY A 597 -28.34 -15.16 -28.57
CA GLY A 597 -28.84 -16.34 -29.26
C GLY A 597 -29.91 -17.12 -28.51
N SER A 598 -30.79 -16.46 -27.75
CA SER A 598 -32.08 -17.03 -27.32
C SER A 598 -32.94 -15.94 -26.68
N GLY A 599 -33.58 -15.14 -27.52
CA GLY A 599 -34.55 -14.12 -27.11
C GLY A 599 -35.55 -13.83 -28.21
N ASP A 600 -35.91 -14.86 -28.99
CA ASP A 600 -37.05 -14.84 -29.91
C ASP A 600 -37.60 -16.27 -29.98
N ALA A 601 -38.66 -16.52 -29.21
CA ALA A 601 -39.78 -17.42 -29.50
C ALA A 601 -40.68 -17.57 -28.27
N SER A 602 -41.95 -17.19 -28.46
CA SER A 602 -43.16 -17.38 -27.62
C SER A 602 -43.28 -16.66 -26.29
#